data_AF-A0A1F2T4H2-F1
#
_entry.id   AF-A0A1F2T4H2-F1
#
_cell.length_a   1.000
_cell.length_b   1.000
_cell.length_c   1.000
_cell.angle_alpha   90.00
_cell.angle_beta   90.00
_cell.angle_gamma   90.00
#
_symmetry.space_group_name_H-M   'P 1'
#
loop_
_entity.id
_entity.type
_entity.pdbx_description
1 polymer ?
#
loop_
_entity_poly.entity_id
_entity_poly.type
_entity_poly.pdbx_seq_one_letter_code
_entity_poly.pdbx_strand_id
1 'polypeptide(L)'
;MTRRLLLAVLPLLLLGGLLALIARSDPADMLRGDGYPPVERLTVQRVTLEPGGIVARVMNDGPDEVTIAQVQVDDAFWTFTADNGVALRHLGRTTLRIPYPWVAGDAHVVRLLSSTGATFEREIPVAVETPTPSARFFGVFTLIGLYVGVVPVALGLLWFPFLTRLSARAMDFLLALTVGLLAFLLVDGAQEGFEAAAVLPESFQGPVLFALAAAGAYLLLEGIGAWLKSRRASADEGYRGWVLAVLIAVGIGLHNFGEGLAIGSAFALGEAALGTLLIVGFTLHNTTEGLAIVAPLARARQAVSLGGLVQLGLIGGVPTIAGAWLGGFVYSPIWSVLFLAVGVGAIAQVIGQIVRQMSREGSAARMLATRPVLTGLAAGFAVMYVTGMLVG
;
A
#
# COMPACT_ATOMS: atom_id res chain seq x y z
N MET A 1 35.73 -17.46 -15.70
CA MET A 1 34.41 -16.95 -15.24
C MET A 1 33.28 -17.30 -16.21
N THR A 2 33.53 -17.25 -17.53
CA THR A 2 32.58 -17.53 -18.63
C THR A 2 31.94 -18.92 -18.66
N ARG A 3 32.69 -20.01 -18.41
CA ARG A 3 32.14 -21.39 -18.42
C ARG A 3 31.12 -21.65 -17.30
N ARG A 4 31.34 -21.06 -16.12
CA ARG A 4 30.41 -21.20 -14.97
C ARG A 4 29.12 -20.40 -15.17
N LEU A 5 29.22 -19.22 -15.77
CA LEU A 5 28.07 -18.41 -16.18
C LEU A 5 27.25 -19.13 -17.27
N LEU A 6 27.91 -19.71 -18.27
CA LEU A 6 27.24 -20.53 -19.29
C LEU A 6 26.51 -21.74 -18.70
N LEU A 7 27.12 -22.45 -17.75
CA LEU A 7 26.49 -23.57 -17.06
C LEU A 7 25.31 -23.14 -16.16
N ALA A 8 25.32 -21.91 -15.64
CA ALA A 8 24.21 -21.37 -14.85
C ALA A 8 23.05 -20.85 -15.74
N VAL A 9 23.36 -20.31 -16.92
CA VAL A 9 22.37 -19.76 -17.86
C VAL A 9 21.72 -20.86 -18.71
N LEU A 10 22.45 -21.94 -19.04
CA LEU A 10 21.94 -23.01 -19.90
C LEU A 10 20.64 -23.66 -19.36
N PRO A 11 20.52 -24.04 -18.08
CA PRO A 11 19.25 -24.57 -17.54
C PRO A 11 18.10 -23.56 -17.64
N LEU A 12 18.36 -22.26 -17.46
CA LEU A 12 17.35 -21.21 -17.60
C LEU A 12 16.89 -21.05 -19.05
N LEU A 13 17.80 -21.14 -20.01
CA LEU A 13 17.47 -21.12 -21.44
C LEU A 13 16.69 -22.37 -21.85
N LEU A 14 17.08 -23.56 -21.36
CA LEU A 14 16.36 -24.81 -21.61
C LEU A 14 14.96 -24.78 -21.00
N LEU A 15 14.83 -24.27 -19.77
CA LEU A 15 13.53 -24.07 -19.13
C LEU A 15 12.68 -23.07 -19.92
N GLY A 16 13.25 -21.94 -20.34
CA GLY A 16 12.56 -20.97 -21.19
C GLY A 16 12.10 -21.57 -22.52
N GLY A 17 12.93 -22.40 -23.15
CA GLY A 17 12.59 -23.14 -24.36
C GLY A 17 11.47 -24.16 -24.14
N LEU A 18 11.51 -24.91 -23.03
CA LEU A 18 10.46 -25.85 -22.64
C LEU A 18 9.14 -25.12 -22.38
N LEU A 19 9.15 -24.01 -21.64
CA LEU A 19 7.96 -23.20 -21.37
C LEU A 19 7.37 -22.62 -22.67
N ALA A 20 8.21 -22.14 -23.59
CA ALA A 20 7.76 -21.68 -24.90
C ALA A 20 7.17 -22.82 -25.75
N LEU A 21 7.75 -24.02 -25.68
CA LEU A 21 7.20 -25.20 -26.34
C LEU A 21 5.82 -25.56 -25.77
N ILE A 22 5.69 -25.63 -24.43
CA ILE A 22 4.42 -25.93 -23.75
C ILE A 22 3.35 -24.90 -24.13
N ALA A 23 3.67 -23.61 -24.03
CA ALA A 23 2.76 -22.52 -24.36
C ALA A 23 2.32 -22.53 -25.84
N ARG A 24 3.15 -23.04 -26.74
CA ARG A 24 2.82 -23.17 -28.17
C ARG A 24 2.07 -24.45 -28.49
N SER A 25 2.35 -25.54 -27.78
CA SER A 25 1.70 -26.84 -28.00
C SER A 25 0.32 -26.94 -27.35
N ASP A 26 0.01 -26.05 -26.40
CA ASP A 26 -1.21 -26.02 -25.59
C ASP A 26 -1.76 -27.41 -25.23
N PRO A 27 -1.01 -28.20 -24.45
CA PRO A 27 -1.39 -29.57 -24.12
C PRO A 27 -2.69 -29.63 -23.29
N ALA A 28 -3.10 -28.52 -22.65
CA ALA A 28 -4.36 -28.44 -21.93
C ALA A 28 -5.54 -28.44 -22.90
N ASP A 29 -5.48 -27.67 -23.98
CA ASP A 29 -6.48 -27.71 -25.04
C ASP A 29 -6.48 -29.05 -25.78
N MET A 30 -5.32 -29.72 -25.94
CA MET A 30 -5.30 -31.08 -26.49
C MET A 30 -6.05 -32.11 -25.63
N LEU A 31 -6.20 -31.85 -24.32
CA LEU A 31 -6.96 -32.70 -23.39
C LEU A 31 -8.44 -32.26 -23.29
N ARG A 32 -8.73 -30.98 -23.51
CA ARG A 32 -10.08 -30.44 -23.62
C ARG A 32 -10.61 -30.70 -25.04
N GLY A 33 -11.28 -31.84 -25.26
CA GLY A 33 -11.88 -32.13 -26.58
C GLY A 33 -12.86 -31.03 -27.06
N ASP A 34 -13.27 -31.11 -28.35
CA ASP A 34 -14.04 -30.11 -29.12
C ASP A 34 -15.43 -29.69 -28.57
N GLY A 35 -15.77 -30.01 -27.31
CA GLY A 35 -17.03 -29.68 -26.65
C GLY A 35 -16.89 -29.05 -25.26
N TYR A 36 -15.68 -28.75 -24.78
CA TYR A 36 -15.50 -28.00 -23.54
C TYR A 36 -15.83 -26.51 -23.76
N PRO A 37 -16.72 -25.90 -22.95
CA PRO A 37 -16.99 -24.48 -23.06
C PRO A 37 -15.73 -23.66 -22.70
N PRO A 38 -15.47 -22.55 -23.40
CA PRO A 38 -14.34 -21.68 -23.07
C PRO A 38 -14.49 -21.13 -21.65
N VAL A 39 -13.38 -21.00 -20.94
CA VAL A 39 -13.30 -20.37 -19.63
C VAL A 39 -13.16 -18.87 -19.83
N GLU A 40 -14.28 -18.20 -20.00
CA GLU A 40 -14.35 -16.76 -20.23
C GLU A 40 -14.40 -16.01 -18.89
N ARG A 41 -13.49 -15.06 -18.68
CA ARG A 41 -13.51 -14.17 -17.52
C ARG A 41 -13.10 -12.76 -17.93
N LEU A 42 -14.07 -11.84 -17.99
CA LEU A 42 -13.78 -10.42 -18.18
C LEU A 42 -13.89 -9.69 -16.84
N THR A 43 -12.88 -8.87 -16.54
CA THR A 43 -12.87 -8.01 -15.36
C THR A 43 -12.82 -6.55 -15.80
N VAL A 44 -13.77 -5.75 -15.31
CA VAL A 44 -13.72 -4.29 -15.45
C VAL A 44 -12.76 -3.74 -14.38
N GLN A 45 -11.59 -3.31 -14.82
CA GLN A 45 -10.52 -2.82 -13.93
C GLN A 45 -10.75 -1.40 -13.44
N ARG A 46 -11.43 -0.57 -14.24
CA ARG A 46 -11.72 0.83 -13.93
C ARG A 46 -12.92 1.29 -14.73
N VAL A 47 -13.79 2.06 -14.08
CA VAL A 47 -14.82 2.86 -14.74
C VAL A 47 -14.48 4.33 -14.54
N THR A 48 -14.66 5.14 -15.57
CA THR A 48 -14.51 6.60 -15.54
C THR A 48 -15.77 7.20 -16.13
N LEU A 49 -16.42 8.06 -15.35
CA LEU A 49 -17.62 8.79 -15.74
C LEU A 49 -17.17 10.16 -16.25
N GLU A 50 -17.32 10.36 -17.56
CA GLU A 50 -17.04 11.62 -18.25
C GLU A 50 -18.38 12.26 -18.64
N PRO A 51 -18.48 13.58 -18.82
CA PRO A 51 -19.72 14.22 -19.27
C PRO A 51 -20.30 13.62 -20.57
N GLY A 52 -19.45 13.02 -21.40
CA GLY A 52 -19.83 12.38 -22.66
C GLY A 52 -20.15 10.88 -22.58
N GLY A 53 -20.02 10.25 -21.41
CA GLY A 53 -20.36 8.84 -21.24
C GLY A 53 -19.58 8.07 -20.18
N ILE A 54 -19.68 6.74 -20.26
CA ILE A 54 -18.99 5.79 -19.39
C ILE A 54 -17.79 5.22 -20.15
N VAL A 55 -16.60 5.30 -19.55
CA VAL A 55 -15.36 4.72 -20.07
C VAL A 55 -14.94 3.56 -19.15
N ALA A 56 -14.95 2.34 -19.67
CA ALA A 56 -14.62 1.13 -18.92
C ALA A 56 -13.34 0.47 -19.44
N ARG A 57 -12.35 0.27 -18.57
CA ARG A 57 -11.15 -0.52 -18.89
C ARG A 57 -11.41 -1.98 -18.56
N VAL A 58 -11.35 -2.83 -19.56
CA VAL A 58 -11.66 -4.26 -19.45
C VAL A 58 -10.40 -5.08 -19.69
N MET A 59 -10.23 -6.13 -18.90
CA MET A 59 -9.17 -7.13 -19.06
C MET A 59 -9.78 -8.52 -19.14
N ASN A 60 -9.22 -9.38 -20.01
CA ASN A 60 -9.48 -10.81 -19.94
C ASN A 60 -8.58 -11.46 -18.87
N ASP A 61 -9.21 -11.91 -17.79
CA ASP A 61 -8.62 -12.64 -16.67
C ASP A 61 -8.76 -14.17 -16.81
N GLY A 62 -9.41 -14.62 -17.88
CA GLY A 62 -9.55 -16.03 -18.24
C GLY A 62 -8.38 -16.51 -19.09
N PRO A 63 -8.14 -17.84 -19.15
CA PRO A 63 -7.10 -18.42 -19.99
C PRO A 63 -7.42 -18.33 -21.50
N ASP A 64 -8.71 -18.40 -21.85
CA ASP A 64 -9.15 -18.50 -23.23
C ASP A 64 -9.50 -17.12 -23.82
N GLU A 65 -9.43 -16.95 -25.14
CA GLU A 65 -9.76 -15.67 -25.79
C GLU A 65 -11.27 -15.36 -25.65
N VAL A 66 -11.59 -14.13 -25.25
CA VAL A 66 -12.98 -13.67 -25.08
C VAL A 66 -13.26 -12.53 -26.04
N THR A 67 -14.35 -12.64 -26.81
CA THR A 67 -14.81 -11.55 -27.70
C THR A 67 -16.01 -10.84 -27.10
N ILE A 68 -15.89 -9.54 -26.84
CA ILE A 68 -16.99 -8.69 -26.37
C ILE A 68 -17.93 -8.41 -27.55
N ALA A 69 -19.15 -8.92 -27.48
CA ALA A 69 -20.15 -8.78 -28.53
C ALA A 69 -21.07 -7.57 -28.30
N GLN A 70 -21.52 -7.37 -27.06
CA GLN A 70 -22.48 -6.33 -26.71
C GLN A 70 -22.19 -5.73 -25.33
N VAL A 71 -22.69 -4.52 -25.12
CA VAL A 71 -22.67 -3.84 -23.82
C VAL A 71 -24.09 -3.41 -23.48
N GLN A 72 -24.49 -3.60 -22.23
CA GLN A 72 -25.70 -3.03 -21.65
C GLN A 72 -25.34 -2.05 -20.53
N VAL A 73 -26.13 -0.99 -20.42
CA VAL A 73 -26.16 -0.11 -19.26
C VAL A 73 -27.61 -0.07 -18.78
N ASP A 74 -27.85 -0.43 -17.52
CA ASP A 74 -29.19 -0.49 -16.90
C ASP A 74 -30.19 -1.31 -17.73
N ASP A 75 -29.77 -2.53 -18.09
CA ASP A 75 -30.51 -3.51 -18.90
C ASP A 75 -30.83 -3.06 -20.35
N ALA A 76 -30.38 -1.87 -20.77
CA ALA A 76 -30.53 -1.39 -22.14
C ALA A 76 -29.25 -1.63 -22.95
N PHE A 77 -29.37 -2.22 -24.14
CA PHE A 77 -28.25 -2.36 -25.08
C PHE A 77 -27.79 -0.99 -25.58
N TRP A 78 -26.48 -0.78 -25.58
CA TRP A 78 -25.89 0.48 -26.03
C TRP A 78 -24.76 0.27 -27.03
N THR A 79 -24.55 1.28 -27.88
CA THR A 79 -23.38 1.30 -28.76
C THR A 79 -22.11 1.53 -27.95
N PHE A 80 -20.98 0.97 -28.38
CA PHE A 80 -19.69 1.22 -27.76
C PHE A 80 -18.57 1.22 -28.80
N THR A 81 -17.44 1.82 -28.46
CA THR A 81 -16.19 1.70 -29.22
C THR A 81 -15.10 1.10 -28.34
N ALA A 82 -14.17 0.36 -28.95
CA ALA A 82 -13.07 -0.30 -28.23
C ALA A 82 -11.72 0.07 -28.84
N ASP A 83 -10.83 0.68 -28.05
CA ASP A 83 -9.56 1.22 -28.56
C ASP A 83 -8.60 0.13 -29.11
N ASN A 84 -8.58 -1.06 -28.49
CA ASN A 84 -7.71 -2.19 -28.88
C ASN A 84 -8.50 -3.36 -29.47
N GLY A 85 -9.67 -3.09 -30.04
CA GLY A 85 -10.60 -4.13 -30.50
C GLY A 85 -11.35 -4.81 -29.36
N VAL A 86 -12.13 -5.82 -29.73
CA VAL A 86 -13.10 -6.50 -28.86
C VAL A 86 -12.73 -7.95 -28.52
N ALA A 87 -11.79 -8.55 -29.26
CA ALA A 87 -11.25 -9.87 -28.97
C ALA A 87 -10.03 -9.75 -28.05
N LEU A 88 -10.14 -10.27 -26.83
CA LEU A 88 -9.14 -10.16 -25.79
C LEU A 88 -8.57 -11.54 -25.49
N ARG A 89 -7.28 -11.73 -25.80
CA ARG A 89 -6.51 -12.89 -25.31
C ARG A 89 -6.28 -12.79 -23.81
N HIS A 90 -5.80 -13.86 -23.18
CA HIS A 90 -5.39 -13.83 -21.77
C HIS A 90 -4.50 -12.61 -21.46
N LEU A 91 -4.84 -11.86 -20.41
CA LEU A 91 -4.24 -10.58 -20.00
C LEU A 91 -4.37 -9.43 -21.01
N GLY A 92 -5.08 -9.65 -22.13
CA GLY A 92 -5.44 -8.64 -23.11
C GLY A 92 -6.36 -7.59 -22.50
N ARG A 93 -6.17 -6.33 -22.91
CA ARG A 93 -6.90 -5.17 -22.37
C ARG A 93 -7.44 -4.29 -23.49
N THR A 94 -8.66 -3.80 -23.28
CA THR A 94 -9.26 -2.77 -24.13
C THR A 94 -9.96 -1.72 -23.27
N THR A 95 -10.16 -0.54 -23.84
CA THR A 95 -10.94 0.53 -23.22
C THR A 95 -12.21 0.68 -24.02
N LEU A 96 -13.34 0.43 -23.38
CA LEU A 96 -14.67 0.61 -23.94
C LEU A 96 -15.14 2.03 -23.65
N ARG A 97 -15.62 2.73 -24.68
CA ARG A 97 -16.28 4.03 -24.54
C ARG A 97 -17.74 3.86 -24.90
N ILE A 98 -18.62 4.17 -23.95
CA ILE A 98 -20.06 3.96 -24.02
C ILE A 98 -20.69 5.36 -23.90
N PRO A 99 -21.23 5.95 -24.98
CA PRO A 99 -21.80 7.30 -24.96
C PRO A 99 -23.17 7.31 -24.28
N TYR A 100 -23.20 6.99 -22.99
CA TYR A 100 -24.40 6.86 -22.17
C TYR A 100 -24.61 8.13 -21.32
N PRO A 101 -25.79 8.77 -21.38
CA PRO A 101 -26.08 9.98 -20.62
C PRO A 101 -26.42 9.64 -19.16
N TRP A 102 -25.42 9.26 -18.38
CA TRP A 102 -25.57 8.95 -16.95
C TRP A 102 -26.02 10.18 -16.16
N VAL A 103 -26.68 9.95 -15.02
CA VAL A 103 -27.21 11.00 -14.14
C VAL A 103 -26.45 10.96 -12.82
N ALA A 104 -26.01 12.13 -12.35
CA ALA A 104 -25.27 12.22 -11.10
C ALA A 104 -26.14 11.78 -9.91
N GLY A 105 -25.61 10.87 -9.10
CA GLY A 105 -26.27 10.30 -7.92
C GLY A 105 -27.00 8.99 -8.17
N ASP A 106 -27.24 8.61 -9.43
CA ASP A 106 -27.93 7.37 -9.77
C ASP A 106 -26.97 6.16 -9.69
N ALA A 107 -27.53 4.99 -9.41
CA ALA A 107 -26.82 3.72 -9.52
C ALA A 107 -26.91 3.21 -10.96
N HIS A 108 -25.81 2.71 -11.51
CA HIS A 108 -25.77 2.15 -12.86
C HIS A 108 -25.11 0.76 -12.86
N VAL A 109 -25.56 -0.13 -13.74
CA VAL A 109 -24.94 -1.44 -13.97
C VAL A 109 -24.46 -1.54 -15.40
N VAL A 110 -23.15 -1.73 -15.59
CA VAL A 110 -22.55 -2.00 -16.89
C VAL A 110 -22.37 -3.51 -17.04
N ARG A 111 -23.06 -4.11 -18.02
CA ARG A 111 -22.97 -5.54 -18.33
C ARG A 111 -22.31 -5.74 -19.68
N LEU A 112 -21.24 -6.53 -19.71
CA LEU A 112 -20.55 -6.97 -20.92
C LEU A 112 -21.08 -8.35 -21.31
N LEU A 113 -21.45 -8.51 -22.58
CA LEU A 113 -21.85 -9.81 -23.14
C LEU A 113 -20.77 -10.29 -24.10
N SER A 114 -20.31 -11.53 -23.93
CA SER A 114 -19.41 -12.16 -24.88
C SER A 114 -20.15 -12.76 -26.08
N SER A 115 -19.41 -13.17 -27.12
CA SER A 115 -19.97 -13.83 -28.30
C SER A 115 -20.63 -15.18 -28.04
N THR A 116 -20.34 -15.82 -26.90
CA THR A 116 -20.98 -17.07 -26.45
C THR A 116 -22.24 -16.83 -25.62
N GLY A 117 -22.51 -15.57 -25.24
CA GLY A 117 -23.61 -15.18 -24.36
C GLY A 117 -23.25 -15.14 -22.88
N ALA A 118 -21.98 -15.34 -22.49
CA ALA A 118 -21.54 -15.12 -21.11
C ALA A 118 -21.66 -13.64 -20.72
N THR A 119 -22.04 -13.36 -19.48
CA THR A 119 -22.26 -12.00 -18.96
C THR A 119 -21.28 -11.66 -17.85
N PHE A 120 -20.78 -10.42 -17.86
CA PHE A 120 -19.86 -9.90 -16.86
C PHE A 120 -20.32 -8.51 -16.44
N GLU A 121 -20.62 -8.33 -15.16
CA GLU A 121 -21.25 -7.11 -14.66
C GLU A 121 -20.30 -6.28 -13.80
N ARG A 122 -20.48 -4.96 -13.87
CA ARG A 122 -19.85 -4.00 -12.97
C ARG A 122 -20.88 -2.97 -12.52
N GLU A 123 -21.12 -2.95 -11.22
CA GLU A 123 -21.95 -1.94 -10.58
C GLU A 123 -21.18 -0.63 -10.36
N ILE A 124 -21.89 0.47 -10.55
CA ILE A 124 -21.52 1.84 -10.22
C ILE A 124 -22.59 2.30 -9.21
N PRO A 125 -22.37 2.14 -7.90
CA PRO A 125 -23.42 2.31 -6.91
C PRO A 125 -23.90 3.76 -6.79
N VAL A 126 -23.01 4.73 -7.04
CA VAL A 126 -23.34 6.16 -7.10
C VAL A 126 -22.53 6.79 -8.22
N ALA A 127 -23.21 7.28 -9.25
CA ALA A 127 -22.57 7.92 -10.39
C ALA A 127 -22.15 9.35 -10.04
N VAL A 128 -20.84 9.61 -10.07
CA VAL A 128 -20.26 10.95 -9.95
C VAL A 128 -19.21 11.15 -11.02
N GLU A 129 -19.13 12.35 -11.59
CA GLU A 129 -18.10 12.67 -12.57
C GLU A 129 -16.73 12.33 -11.99
N THR A 130 -15.95 11.52 -12.70
CA THR A 130 -14.67 11.07 -12.19
C THR A 130 -13.72 12.26 -12.11
N PRO A 131 -13.14 12.55 -10.92
CA PRO A 131 -12.25 13.67 -10.74
C PRO A 131 -11.10 13.68 -11.75
N THR A 132 -10.89 14.84 -12.39
CA THR A 132 -9.68 15.09 -13.19
C THR A 132 -8.65 15.84 -12.35
N PRO A 133 -7.34 15.58 -12.53
CA PRO A 133 -6.29 16.32 -11.83
C PRO A 133 -6.44 17.83 -12.06
N SER A 134 -6.70 18.58 -10.99
CA SER A 134 -6.83 20.04 -11.01
C SER A 134 -6.03 20.66 -9.87
N ALA A 135 -5.67 21.94 -9.98
CA ALA A 135 -4.93 22.64 -8.92
C ALA A 135 -5.66 22.59 -7.57
N ARG A 136 -7.01 22.58 -7.59
CA ARG A 136 -7.83 22.40 -6.40
C ARG A 136 -7.63 21.01 -5.78
N PHE A 137 -7.68 19.94 -6.58
CA PHE A 137 -7.43 18.58 -6.09
C PHE A 137 -6.02 18.42 -5.53
N PHE A 138 -5.01 18.96 -6.21
CA PHE A 138 -3.65 19.00 -5.68
C PHE A 138 -3.59 19.68 -4.30
N GLY A 139 -4.21 20.85 -4.16
CA GLY A 139 -4.27 21.59 -2.89
C GLY A 139 -4.99 20.83 -1.77
N VAL A 140 -6.11 20.17 -2.07
CA VAL A 140 -6.86 19.37 -1.08
C VAL A 140 -6.02 18.18 -0.60
N PHE A 141 -5.41 17.41 -1.50
CA PHE A 141 -4.57 16.28 -1.12
C PHE A 141 -3.28 16.71 -0.41
N THR A 142 -2.74 17.89 -0.73
CA THR A 142 -1.65 18.49 0.07
C THR A 142 -2.11 18.81 1.48
N LEU A 143 -3.29 19.41 1.64
CA LEU A 143 -3.84 19.75 2.95
C LEU A 143 -4.08 18.48 3.79
N ILE A 144 -4.64 17.44 3.19
CA ILE A 144 -4.79 16.12 3.81
C ILE A 144 -3.42 15.58 4.26
N GLY A 145 -2.42 15.54 3.36
CA GLY A 145 -1.09 15.05 3.70
C GLY A 145 -0.39 15.89 4.79
N LEU A 146 -0.67 17.19 4.86
CA LEU A 146 -0.20 18.05 5.95
C LEU A 146 -0.86 17.68 7.28
N TYR A 147 -2.18 17.49 7.32
CA TYR A 147 -2.91 17.17 8.54
C TYR A 147 -2.69 15.75 9.04
N VAL A 148 -2.41 14.81 8.15
CA VAL A 148 -2.21 13.40 8.49
C VAL A 148 -0.74 13.11 8.77
N GLY A 149 0.19 13.61 7.94
CA GLY A 149 1.61 13.30 8.06
C GLY A 149 2.41 14.38 8.77
N VAL A 150 2.53 15.55 8.14
CA VAL A 150 3.50 16.58 8.56
C VAL A 150 3.20 17.15 9.95
N VAL A 151 1.97 17.57 10.19
CA VAL A 151 1.58 18.20 11.48
C VAL A 151 1.65 17.19 12.63
N PRO A 152 1.07 15.97 12.53
CA PRO A 152 1.11 15.01 13.63
C PRO A 152 2.52 14.55 13.96
N VAL A 153 3.34 14.21 12.96
CA VAL A 153 4.74 13.85 13.21
C VAL A 153 5.46 14.99 13.92
N ALA A 154 5.29 16.24 13.46
CA ALA A 154 5.88 17.40 14.11
C ALA A 154 5.41 17.58 15.56
N LEU A 155 4.10 17.41 15.83
CA LEU A 155 3.55 17.43 17.20
C LEU A 155 4.20 16.36 18.08
N GLY A 156 4.45 15.18 17.55
CA GLY A 156 5.18 14.13 18.26
C GLY A 156 6.62 14.51 18.58
N LEU A 157 7.33 15.16 17.67
CA LEU A 157 8.70 15.64 17.91
C LEU A 157 8.80 16.66 19.05
N LEU A 158 7.73 17.44 19.30
CA LEU A 158 7.69 18.43 20.39
C LEU A 158 7.81 17.79 21.78
N TRP A 159 7.62 16.47 21.90
CA TRP A 159 7.82 15.73 23.14
C TRP A 159 9.30 15.51 23.48
N PHE A 160 10.23 15.81 22.58
CA PHE A 160 11.67 15.59 22.79
C PHE A 160 12.22 16.14 24.12
N PRO A 161 11.94 17.39 24.54
CA PRO A 161 12.45 17.92 25.80
C PRO A 161 11.93 17.14 27.02
N PHE A 162 10.69 16.65 26.95
CA PHE A 162 10.11 15.82 28.00
C PHE A 162 10.78 14.43 28.03
N LEU A 163 10.99 13.81 26.88
CA LEU A 163 11.60 12.49 26.74
C LEU A 163 13.03 12.43 27.32
N THR A 164 13.81 13.50 27.20
CA THR A 164 15.18 13.55 27.76
C THR A 164 15.24 13.46 29.29
N ARG A 165 14.11 13.72 29.97
CA ARG A 165 14.00 13.70 31.45
C ARG A 165 13.46 12.38 32.00
N LEU A 166 13.08 11.45 31.13
CA LEU A 166 12.46 10.20 31.55
C LEU A 166 13.47 9.20 32.12
N SER A 167 13.00 8.38 33.06
CA SER A 167 13.76 7.22 33.53
C SER A 167 13.86 6.14 32.44
N ALA A 168 14.86 5.26 32.53
CA ALA A 168 15.00 4.15 31.59
C ALA A 168 13.74 3.29 31.49
N ARG A 169 13.07 3.02 32.63
CA ARG A 169 11.82 2.25 32.67
C ARG A 169 10.67 2.97 31.95
N ALA A 170 10.57 4.29 32.11
CA ALA A 170 9.56 5.09 31.42
C ALA A 170 9.82 5.17 29.92
N MET A 171 11.10 5.26 29.52
CA MET A 171 11.50 5.19 28.11
C MET A 171 11.17 3.83 27.50
N ASP A 172 11.45 2.73 28.20
CA ASP A 172 11.13 1.38 27.74
C ASP A 172 9.61 1.17 27.64
N PHE A 173 8.82 1.72 28.56
CA PHE A 173 7.36 1.76 28.47
C PHE A 173 6.88 2.50 27.22
N LEU A 174 7.40 3.70 26.93
CA LEU A 174 6.99 4.49 25.77
C LEU A 174 7.41 3.87 24.43
N LEU A 175 8.61 3.29 24.37
CA LEU A 175 9.04 2.54 23.18
C LEU A 175 8.18 1.29 22.98
N ALA A 176 7.85 0.57 24.05
CA ALA A 176 6.93 -0.57 23.99
C ALA A 176 5.50 -0.14 23.61
N LEU A 177 5.03 1.00 24.11
CA LEU A 177 3.76 1.63 23.69
C LEU A 177 3.76 1.86 22.18
N THR A 178 4.83 2.45 21.65
CA THR A 178 5.02 2.66 20.21
C THR A 178 4.98 1.34 19.44
N VAL A 179 5.69 0.31 19.90
CA VAL A 179 5.64 -1.02 19.25
C VAL A 179 4.23 -1.61 19.32
N GLY A 180 3.49 -1.42 20.41
CA GLY A 180 2.11 -1.89 20.55
C GLY A 180 1.16 -1.22 19.56
N LEU A 181 1.29 0.10 19.39
CA LEU A 181 0.53 0.88 18.40
C LEU A 181 0.86 0.41 16.97
N LEU A 182 2.15 0.31 16.63
CA LEU A 182 2.61 -0.16 15.32
C LEU A 182 2.22 -1.62 15.05
N ALA A 183 2.21 -2.49 16.06
CA ALA A 183 1.81 -3.88 15.89
C ALA A 183 0.31 -4.01 15.56
N PHE A 184 -0.53 -3.16 16.14
CA PHE A 184 -1.94 -3.08 15.73
C PHE A 184 -2.05 -2.64 14.27
N LEU A 185 -1.39 -1.55 13.89
CA LEU A 185 -1.40 -1.03 12.51
C LEU A 185 -0.85 -2.03 11.50
N LEU A 186 0.14 -2.82 11.90
CA LEU A 186 0.68 -3.88 11.06
C LEU A 186 -0.39 -4.94 10.73
N VAL A 187 -1.19 -5.33 11.73
CA VAL A 187 -2.26 -6.32 11.55
C VAL A 187 -3.40 -5.72 10.72
N ASP A 188 -3.82 -4.52 11.07
CA ASP A 188 -4.91 -3.79 10.42
C ASP A 188 -4.59 -3.51 8.94
N GLY A 189 -3.45 -2.86 8.67
CA GLY A 189 -3.00 -2.59 7.30
C GLY A 189 -2.68 -3.86 6.49
N ALA A 190 -2.27 -4.95 7.15
CA ALA A 190 -2.13 -6.24 6.47
C ALA A 190 -3.48 -6.82 6.07
N GLN A 191 -4.50 -6.75 6.94
CA GLN A 191 -5.85 -7.18 6.64
C GLN A 191 -6.43 -6.38 5.47
N GLU A 192 -6.42 -5.05 5.55
CA GLU A 192 -6.88 -4.17 4.46
C GLU A 192 -6.12 -4.45 3.15
N GLY A 193 -4.80 -4.65 3.24
CA GLY A 193 -3.95 -4.99 2.11
C GLY A 193 -4.33 -6.32 1.45
N PHE A 194 -4.63 -7.36 2.23
CA PHE A 194 -5.11 -8.64 1.72
C PHE A 194 -6.52 -8.57 1.15
N GLU A 195 -7.42 -7.79 1.76
CA GLU A 195 -8.78 -7.56 1.24
C GLU A 195 -8.72 -6.83 -0.11
N ALA A 196 -7.96 -5.74 -0.22
CA ALA A 196 -7.75 -5.04 -1.48
C ALA A 196 -7.10 -5.94 -2.54
N ALA A 197 -6.16 -6.80 -2.12
CA ALA A 197 -5.49 -7.76 -2.98
C ALA A 197 -6.43 -8.86 -3.49
N ALA A 198 -7.43 -9.28 -2.70
CA ALA A 198 -8.40 -10.30 -3.07
C ALA A 198 -9.37 -9.84 -4.17
N VAL A 199 -9.55 -8.52 -4.35
CA VAL A 199 -10.40 -7.93 -5.40
C VAL A 199 -9.67 -7.80 -6.75
N LEU A 200 -8.35 -8.00 -6.77
CA LEU A 200 -7.59 -7.98 -8.02
C LEU A 200 -7.97 -9.16 -8.93
N PRO A 201 -7.86 -9.01 -10.26
CA PRO A 201 -7.94 -10.13 -11.19
C PRO A 201 -7.07 -11.31 -10.74
N GLU A 202 -7.59 -12.53 -10.83
CA GLU A 202 -6.94 -13.74 -10.32
C GLU A 202 -5.56 -13.96 -10.95
N SER A 203 -5.39 -13.58 -12.21
CA SER A 203 -4.13 -13.70 -12.93
C SER A 203 -2.98 -12.90 -12.30
N PHE A 204 -3.30 -11.88 -11.49
CA PHE A 204 -2.28 -11.12 -10.75
C PHE A 204 -1.85 -11.78 -9.45
N GLN A 205 -2.56 -12.80 -8.98
CA GLN A 205 -2.29 -13.47 -7.70
C GLN A 205 -2.15 -12.46 -6.57
N GLY A 206 -3.12 -11.55 -6.46
CA GLY A 206 -3.06 -10.36 -5.60
C GLY A 206 -2.49 -10.62 -4.20
N PRO A 207 -2.99 -11.61 -3.43
CA PRO A 207 -2.48 -11.90 -2.09
C PRO A 207 -0.98 -12.26 -2.06
N VAL A 208 -0.49 -13.01 -3.05
CA VAL A 208 0.93 -13.36 -3.18
C VAL A 208 1.73 -12.12 -3.56
N LEU A 209 1.23 -11.32 -4.50
CA LEU A 209 1.85 -10.05 -4.90
C LEU A 209 2.02 -9.12 -3.69
N PHE A 210 0.98 -8.96 -2.89
CA PHE A 210 0.99 -8.18 -1.65
C PHE A 210 2.05 -8.70 -0.67
N ALA A 211 2.03 -10.00 -0.35
CA ALA A 211 2.98 -10.60 0.58
C ALA A 211 4.44 -10.45 0.13
N LEU A 212 4.71 -10.67 -1.17
CA LEU A 212 6.05 -10.52 -1.74
C LEU A 212 6.50 -9.04 -1.76
N ALA A 213 5.61 -8.11 -2.08
CA ALA A 213 5.91 -6.69 -2.06
C ALA A 213 6.21 -6.20 -0.64
N ALA A 214 5.44 -6.65 0.37
CA ALA A 214 5.67 -6.32 1.77
C ALA A 214 7.00 -6.90 2.28
N ALA A 215 7.27 -8.16 1.99
CA ALA A 215 8.56 -8.78 2.31
C ALA A 215 9.73 -8.09 1.60
N GLY A 216 9.55 -7.74 0.32
CA GLY A 216 10.53 -6.99 -0.48
C GLY A 216 10.83 -5.61 0.12
N ALA A 217 9.81 -4.88 0.56
CA ALA A 217 9.96 -3.59 1.22
C ALA A 217 10.71 -3.71 2.56
N TYR A 218 10.35 -4.69 3.40
CA TYR A 218 11.06 -4.98 4.65
C TYR A 218 12.55 -5.27 4.38
N LEU A 219 12.86 -6.16 3.44
CA LEU A 219 14.23 -6.56 3.13
C LEU A 219 15.04 -5.41 2.52
N LEU A 220 14.42 -4.60 1.65
CA LEU A 220 15.04 -3.42 1.07
C LEU A 220 15.44 -2.43 2.18
N LEU A 221 14.54 -2.15 3.11
CA LEU A 221 14.80 -1.23 4.22
C LEU A 221 15.86 -1.78 5.19
N GLU A 222 15.83 -3.07 5.50
CA GLU A 222 16.85 -3.70 6.33
C GLU A 222 18.23 -3.66 5.63
N GLY A 223 18.26 -3.90 4.32
CA GLY A 223 19.47 -3.80 3.49
C GLY A 223 20.05 -2.37 3.45
N ILE A 224 19.20 -1.37 3.23
CA ILE A 224 19.58 0.05 3.28
C ILE A 224 20.12 0.42 4.67
N GLY A 225 19.44 -0.02 5.74
CA GLY A 225 19.85 0.20 7.12
C GLY A 225 21.21 -0.44 7.45
N ALA A 226 21.46 -1.66 6.97
CA ALA A 226 22.73 -2.34 7.14
C ALA A 226 23.86 -1.65 6.36
N TRP A 227 23.59 -1.24 5.12
CA TRP A 227 24.56 -0.50 4.28
C TRP A 227 24.93 0.86 4.88
N LEU A 228 23.96 1.61 5.42
CA LEU A 228 24.21 2.88 6.09
C LEU A 228 25.05 2.72 7.35
N LYS A 229 24.84 1.63 8.11
CA LYS A 229 25.65 1.31 9.30
C LYS A 229 27.08 0.92 8.93
N SER A 230 27.29 0.10 7.89
CA SER A 230 28.62 -0.35 7.48
C SER A 230 29.50 0.80 6.97
N ARG A 231 28.91 1.79 6.28
CA ARG A 231 29.63 2.99 5.82
C ARG A 231 30.01 3.99 6.92
N ARG A 232 29.45 3.86 8.12
CA ARG A 232 29.62 4.82 9.23
C ARG A 232 30.15 4.16 10.51
N ALA A 233 30.84 3.03 10.38
CA ALA A 233 31.37 2.25 11.51
C ALA A 233 32.41 2.98 12.38
N SER A 234 32.92 4.15 11.95
CA SER A 234 33.92 4.96 12.68
C SER A 234 33.35 6.18 13.43
N ALA A 235 32.03 6.30 13.56
CA ALA A 235 31.40 7.49 14.13
C ALA A 235 31.04 7.35 15.62
N ASP A 236 31.20 8.46 16.37
CA ASP A 236 30.95 8.61 17.81
C ASP A 236 29.56 8.14 18.28
N GLU A 237 29.40 7.82 19.57
CA GLU A 237 28.11 7.36 20.12
C GLU A 237 26.95 8.34 19.86
N GLY A 238 27.19 9.65 19.91
CA GLY A 238 26.21 10.67 19.52
C GLY A 238 25.82 10.59 18.04
N TYR A 239 26.72 10.17 17.16
CA TYR A 239 26.40 9.98 15.75
C TYR A 239 25.47 8.77 15.53
N ARG A 240 25.52 7.77 16.42
CA ARG A 240 24.65 6.58 16.36
C ARG A 240 23.19 6.92 16.69
N GLY A 241 22.94 7.83 17.63
CA GLY A 241 21.59 8.30 17.97
C GLY A 241 20.92 9.01 16.80
N TRP A 242 21.64 9.96 16.19
CA TRP A 242 21.19 10.67 14.99
C TRP A 242 20.94 9.75 13.79
N VAL A 243 21.87 8.85 13.49
CA VAL A 243 21.69 7.90 12.38
C VAL A 243 20.47 7.00 12.60
N LEU A 244 20.23 6.54 13.83
CA LEU A 244 19.03 5.76 14.16
C LEU A 244 17.75 6.61 14.00
N ALA A 245 17.75 7.86 14.47
CA ALA A 245 16.62 8.76 14.29
C ALA A 245 16.30 9.01 12.81
N VAL A 246 17.32 9.22 11.96
CA VAL A 246 17.13 9.38 10.51
C VAL A 246 16.62 8.09 9.86
N LEU A 247 17.15 6.93 10.25
CA LEU A 247 16.67 5.64 9.74
C LEU A 247 15.20 5.40 10.09
N ILE A 248 14.81 5.70 11.34
CA ILE A 248 13.43 5.60 11.82
C ILE A 248 12.55 6.61 11.08
N ALA A 249 12.98 7.86 10.93
CA ALA A 249 12.25 8.88 10.18
C ALA A 249 12.05 8.50 8.71
N VAL A 250 13.05 7.88 8.06
CA VAL A 250 12.91 7.38 6.67
C VAL A 250 11.94 6.20 6.61
N GLY A 251 12.01 5.25 7.55
CA GLY A 251 11.08 4.12 7.63
C GLY A 251 9.64 4.59 7.82
N ILE A 252 9.42 5.51 8.76
CA ILE A 252 8.15 6.18 9.00
C ILE A 252 7.71 6.96 7.76
N GLY A 253 8.60 7.72 7.12
CA GLY A 253 8.28 8.45 5.88
C GLY A 253 7.77 7.52 4.78
N LEU A 254 8.36 6.34 4.62
CA LEU A 254 7.88 5.37 3.64
C LEU A 254 6.54 4.72 4.03
N HIS A 255 6.27 4.55 5.32
CA HIS A 255 4.96 4.12 5.81
C HIS A 255 3.89 5.18 5.55
N ASN A 256 4.18 6.43 5.91
CA ASN A 256 3.36 7.62 5.74
C ASN A 256 3.05 7.92 4.26
N PHE A 257 3.96 7.57 3.35
CA PHE A 257 3.68 7.56 1.91
C PHE A 257 2.56 6.56 1.55
N GLY A 258 2.57 5.36 2.13
CA GLY A 258 1.53 4.35 2.00
C GLY A 258 0.16 4.81 2.53
N GLU A 259 0.13 5.50 3.67
CA GLU A 259 -1.11 6.09 4.21
C GLU A 259 -1.68 7.17 3.31
N GLY A 260 -0.82 8.05 2.80
CA GLY A 260 -1.21 9.04 1.80
C GLY A 260 -1.88 8.36 0.60
N LEU A 261 -1.28 7.27 0.11
CA LEU A 261 -1.83 6.48 -1.00
C LEU A 261 -3.20 5.91 -0.67
N ALA A 262 -3.37 5.32 0.51
CA ALA A 262 -4.65 4.76 0.94
C ALA A 262 -5.75 5.84 1.00
N ILE A 263 -5.47 6.98 1.64
CA ILE A 263 -6.42 8.10 1.71
C ILE A 263 -6.73 8.65 0.31
N GLY A 264 -5.69 8.87 -0.49
CA GLY A 264 -5.82 9.34 -1.86
C GLY A 264 -6.72 8.44 -2.70
N SER A 265 -6.46 7.13 -2.64
CA SER A 265 -7.23 6.10 -3.33
C SER A 265 -8.68 6.01 -2.83
N ALA A 266 -8.92 6.11 -1.51
CA ALA A 266 -10.28 6.07 -0.95
C ALA A 266 -11.14 7.23 -1.48
N PHE A 267 -10.63 8.47 -1.45
CA PHE A 267 -11.35 9.61 -2.02
C PHE A 267 -11.48 9.54 -3.54
N ALA A 268 -10.47 9.02 -4.22
CA ALA A 268 -10.53 8.76 -5.66
C ALA A 268 -11.66 7.76 -5.99
N LEU A 269 -11.85 6.73 -5.18
CA LEU A 269 -12.92 5.73 -5.35
C LEU A 269 -14.31 6.21 -4.91
N GLY A 270 -14.44 7.44 -4.41
CA GLY A 270 -15.71 7.98 -3.91
C GLY A 270 -16.06 7.53 -2.48
N GLU A 271 -15.16 6.81 -1.82
CA GLU A 271 -15.34 6.27 -0.47
C GLU A 271 -15.02 7.32 0.60
N ALA A 272 -15.82 8.39 0.64
CA ALA A 272 -15.56 9.53 1.53
C ALA A 272 -15.60 9.18 3.02
N ALA A 273 -16.45 8.22 3.42
CA ALA A 273 -16.53 7.73 4.79
C ALA A 273 -15.24 7.01 5.20
N LEU A 274 -14.77 6.06 4.37
CA LEU A 274 -13.50 5.37 4.55
C LEU A 274 -12.33 6.37 4.57
N GLY A 275 -12.27 7.29 3.60
CA GLY A 275 -11.22 8.32 3.55
C GLY A 275 -11.18 9.19 4.82
N THR A 276 -12.34 9.51 5.41
CA THR A 276 -12.43 10.28 6.66
C THR A 276 -11.95 9.48 7.87
N LEU A 277 -12.36 8.21 7.96
CA LEU A 277 -11.90 7.26 8.98
C LEU A 277 -10.36 7.14 8.96
N LEU A 278 -9.79 6.91 7.77
CA LEU A 278 -8.35 6.82 7.55
C LEU A 278 -7.62 8.10 7.97
N ILE A 279 -8.14 9.28 7.61
CA ILE A 279 -7.54 10.57 8.05
C ILE A 279 -7.44 10.64 9.58
N VAL A 280 -8.52 10.32 10.30
CA VAL A 280 -8.54 10.43 11.76
C VAL A 280 -7.64 9.38 12.40
N GLY A 281 -7.72 8.13 11.96
CA GLY A 281 -6.88 7.03 12.45
C GLY A 281 -5.39 7.32 12.26
N PHE A 282 -5.01 7.72 11.05
CA PHE A 282 -3.62 8.00 10.69
C PHE A 282 -3.05 9.23 11.40
N THR A 283 -3.84 10.29 11.53
CA THR A 283 -3.45 11.48 12.30
C THR A 283 -3.07 11.13 13.76
N LEU A 284 -3.85 10.26 14.40
CA LEU A 284 -3.63 9.89 15.80
C LEU A 284 -2.33 9.11 15.97
N HIS A 285 -2.07 8.11 15.13
CA HIS A 285 -0.84 7.32 15.28
C HIS A 285 0.41 8.05 14.79
N ASN A 286 0.33 8.89 13.76
CA ASN A 286 1.48 9.68 13.28
C ASN A 286 2.00 10.66 14.34
N THR A 287 1.14 11.08 15.27
CA THR A 287 1.59 11.81 16.46
C THR A 287 2.54 10.98 17.32
N THR A 288 2.28 9.68 17.46
CA THR A 288 3.13 8.76 18.25
C THR A 288 4.41 8.36 17.52
N GLU A 289 4.40 8.38 16.19
CA GLU A 289 5.59 8.15 15.37
C GLU A 289 6.64 9.25 15.53
N GLY A 290 6.21 10.49 15.70
CA GLY A 290 7.10 11.59 16.06
C GLY A 290 7.89 11.31 17.35
N LEU A 291 7.26 10.69 18.36
CA LEU A 291 7.96 10.26 19.58
C LEU A 291 9.01 9.17 19.27
N ALA A 292 8.67 8.22 18.39
CA ALA A 292 9.56 7.13 17.98
C ALA A 292 10.85 7.65 17.33
N ILE A 293 10.73 8.68 16.48
CA ILE A 293 11.86 9.33 15.80
C ILE A 293 12.84 9.96 16.81
N VAL A 294 12.34 10.65 17.83
CA VAL A 294 13.20 11.36 18.80
C VAL A 294 13.62 10.52 20.00
N ALA A 295 12.99 9.37 20.23
CA ALA A 295 13.35 8.46 21.32
C ALA A 295 14.85 8.04 21.34
N PRO A 296 15.50 7.63 20.22
CA PRO A 296 16.93 7.33 20.24
C PRO A 296 17.80 8.56 20.58
N LEU A 297 17.40 9.76 20.15
CA LEU A 297 18.09 11.01 20.47
C LEU A 297 17.99 11.33 21.96
N ALA A 298 16.79 11.15 22.53
CA ALA A 298 16.53 11.40 23.94
C ALA A 298 17.29 10.41 24.83
N ARG A 299 17.33 9.14 24.44
CA ARG A 299 18.08 8.08 25.15
C ARG A 299 19.59 8.32 25.10
N ALA A 300 20.12 8.79 23.97
CA ALA A 300 21.52 9.18 23.83
C ALA A 300 21.86 10.52 24.50
N ARG A 301 20.88 11.21 25.09
CA ARG A 301 21.00 12.59 25.61
C ARG A 301 21.69 13.53 24.64
N GLN A 302 21.44 13.32 23.35
CA GLN A 302 22.06 14.08 22.29
C GLN A 302 21.44 15.47 22.20
N ALA A 303 22.27 16.51 22.14
CA ALA A 303 21.78 17.85 21.82
C ALA A 303 21.36 17.90 20.34
N VAL A 304 20.13 18.33 20.08
CA VAL A 304 19.57 18.44 18.72
C VAL A 304 19.09 19.88 18.52
N SER A 305 19.47 20.48 17.38
CA SER A 305 18.99 21.81 17.02
C SER A 305 17.54 21.76 16.55
N LEU A 306 16.81 22.88 16.63
CA LEU A 306 15.45 22.97 16.10
C LEU A 306 15.41 22.61 14.60
N GLY A 307 16.41 23.04 13.83
CA GLY A 307 16.53 22.67 12.42
C GLY A 307 16.69 21.16 12.18
N GLY A 308 17.40 20.46 13.07
CA GLY A 308 17.51 19.00 13.02
C GLY A 308 16.17 18.30 13.29
N LEU A 309 15.38 18.79 14.26
CA LEU A 309 14.04 18.28 14.50
C LEU A 309 13.11 18.53 13.31
N VAL A 310 13.13 19.75 12.75
CA VAL A 310 12.36 20.07 11.53
C VAL A 310 12.73 19.13 10.39
N GLN A 311 14.02 18.87 10.16
CA GLN A 311 14.47 17.95 9.13
C GLN A 311 13.92 16.53 9.34
N LEU A 312 13.98 15.99 10.56
CA LEU A 312 13.42 14.68 10.88
C LEU A 312 11.91 14.63 10.66
N GLY A 313 11.19 15.69 11.05
CA GLY A 313 9.74 15.79 10.85
C GLY A 313 9.36 15.87 9.38
N LEU A 314 10.12 16.58 8.58
CA LEU A 314 9.90 16.64 7.13
C LEU A 314 10.16 15.28 6.48
N ILE A 315 11.23 14.58 6.85
CA ILE A 315 11.52 13.23 6.34
C ILE A 315 10.39 12.26 6.68
N GLY A 316 9.87 12.31 7.91
CA GLY A 316 8.79 11.43 8.36
C GLY A 316 7.41 11.79 7.82
N GLY A 317 7.07 13.09 7.69
CA GLY A 317 5.69 13.51 7.40
C GLY A 317 5.41 13.97 5.97
N VAL A 318 6.39 14.54 5.25
CA VAL A 318 6.16 15.04 3.88
C VAL A 318 5.79 13.93 2.89
N PRO A 319 6.32 12.70 2.99
CA PRO A 319 5.94 11.63 2.07
C PRO A 319 4.43 11.34 2.02
N THR A 320 3.65 11.60 3.08
CA THR A 320 2.18 11.48 3.04
C THR A 320 1.55 12.36 1.97
N ILE A 321 2.10 13.55 1.71
CA ILE A 321 1.61 14.45 0.65
C ILE A 321 1.83 13.81 -0.72
N ALA A 322 3.03 13.29 -0.96
CA ALA A 322 3.35 12.60 -2.21
C ALA A 322 2.48 11.35 -2.40
N GLY A 323 2.21 10.63 -1.31
CA GLY A 323 1.30 9.50 -1.29
C GLY A 323 -0.13 9.91 -1.63
N ALA A 324 -0.66 10.94 -0.98
CA ALA A 324 -2.02 11.44 -1.21
C ALA A 324 -2.24 11.90 -2.65
N TRP A 325 -1.26 12.57 -3.24
CA TRP A 325 -1.28 12.88 -4.67
C TRP A 325 -1.28 11.61 -5.52
N LEU A 326 -0.35 10.70 -5.27
CA LEU A 326 -0.22 9.51 -6.10
C LEU A 326 -1.47 8.63 -5.99
N GLY A 327 -2.09 8.50 -4.81
CA GLY A 327 -3.31 7.70 -4.60
C GLY A 327 -4.53 8.39 -5.19
N GLY A 328 -4.61 9.72 -5.03
CA GLY A 328 -5.69 10.54 -5.58
C GLY A 328 -5.68 10.64 -7.10
N PHE A 329 -4.54 10.40 -7.75
CA PHE A 329 -4.39 10.53 -9.20
C PHE A 329 -4.11 9.21 -9.93
N VAL A 330 -3.56 8.19 -9.26
CA VAL A 330 -3.32 6.85 -9.82
C VAL A 330 -4.43 5.90 -9.40
N TYR A 331 -5.50 5.92 -10.17
CA TYR A 331 -6.61 4.98 -10.03
C TYR A 331 -6.22 3.64 -10.65
N SER A 332 -5.52 2.83 -9.88
CA SER A 332 -5.16 1.47 -10.28
C SER A 332 -5.17 0.55 -9.06
N PRO A 333 -6.05 -0.47 -9.05
CA PRO A 333 -6.14 -1.42 -7.96
C PRO A 333 -4.79 -2.09 -7.64
N ILE A 334 -4.03 -2.49 -8.67
CA ILE A 334 -2.74 -3.17 -8.47
C ILE A 334 -1.70 -2.25 -7.81
N TRP A 335 -1.65 -0.97 -8.19
CA TRP A 335 -0.74 -0.02 -7.56
C TRP A 335 -1.14 0.24 -6.10
N SER A 336 -2.44 0.35 -5.81
CA SER A 336 -2.94 0.52 -4.44
C SER A 336 -2.48 -0.64 -3.54
N VAL A 337 -2.60 -1.89 -4.01
CA VAL A 337 -2.13 -3.09 -3.29
C VAL A 337 -0.62 -3.07 -3.07
N LEU A 338 0.17 -2.72 -4.09
CA LEU A 338 1.63 -2.61 -3.97
C LEU A 338 2.05 -1.54 -2.95
N PHE A 339 1.33 -0.43 -2.90
CA PHE A 339 1.60 0.65 -1.97
C PHE A 339 1.25 0.32 -0.52
N LEU A 340 0.09 -0.32 -0.29
CA LEU A 340 -0.26 -0.87 1.01
C LEU A 340 0.80 -1.88 1.48
N ALA A 341 1.26 -2.76 0.58
CA ALA A 341 2.29 -3.73 0.89
C ALA A 341 3.61 -3.06 1.32
N VAL A 342 4.03 -2.00 0.63
CA VAL A 342 5.22 -1.21 1.03
C VAL A 342 5.06 -0.63 2.43
N GLY A 343 3.89 -0.07 2.75
CA GLY A 343 3.57 0.46 4.07
C GLY A 343 3.67 -0.60 5.17
N VAL A 344 3.04 -1.76 4.97
CA VAL A 344 3.07 -2.90 5.90
C VAL A 344 4.49 -3.43 6.10
N GLY A 345 5.26 -3.57 5.02
CA GLY A 345 6.67 -3.97 5.08
C GLY A 345 7.55 -2.99 5.86
N ALA A 346 7.29 -1.68 5.71
CA ALA A 346 7.98 -0.62 6.44
C ALA A 346 7.67 -0.66 7.95
N ILE A 347 6.40 -0.80 8.35
CA ILE A 347 6.01 -0.93 9.76
C ILE A 347 6.71 -2.13 10.42
N ALA A 348 6.65 -3.29 9.77
CA ALA A 348 7.28 -4.51 10.29
C ALA A 348 8.79 -4.29 10.51
N GLN A 349 9.43 -3.54 9.62
CA GLN A 349 10.85 -3.22 9.69
C GLN A 349 11.16 -2.27 10.86
N VAL A 350 10.36 -1.23 11.06
CA VAL A 350 10.49 -0.28 12.19
C VAL A 350 10.27 -0.98 13.53
N ILE A 351 9.23 -1.83 13.65
CA ILE A 351 9.01 -2.67 14.85
C ILE A 351 10.27 -3.47 15.14
N GLY A 352 10.83 -4.15 14.13
CA GLY A 352 12.06 -4.92 14.26
C GLY A 352 13.24 -4.07 14.75
N GLN A 353 13.37 -2.82 14.28
CA GLN A 353 14.42 -1.91 14.72
C GLN A 353 14.25 -1.49 16.19
N ILE A 354 13.05 -1.07 16.59
CA ILE A 354 12.78 -0.62 17.96
C ILE A 354 13.00 -1.79 18.94
N VAL A 355 12.50 -2.98 18.61
CA VAL A 355 12.71 -4.19 19.43
C VAL A 355 14.21 -4.51 19.57
N ARG A 356 14.98 -4.48 18.47
CA ARG A 356 16.44 -4.70 18.52
C ARG A 356 17.18 -3.62 19.32
N GLN A 357 16.69 -2.38 19.29
CA GLN A 357 17.26 -1.29 20.07
C GLN A 357 17.03 -1.50 21.57
N MET A 358 15.84 -1.96 21.95
CA MET A 358 15.49 -2.23 23.34
C MET A 358 16.21 -3.50 23.86
N SER A 359 16.47 -4.50 23.01
CA SER A 359 17.05 -5.80 23.41
C SER A 359 18.58 -5.83 23.51
N ARG A 360 19.27 -4.68 23.58
CA ARG A 360 20.75 -4.61 23.47
C ARG A 360 21.54 -5.30 24.59
N GLU A 361 20.92 -5.57 25.73
CA GLU A 361 21.59 -6.15 26.92
C GLU A 361 21.11 -7.59 27.27
N GLY A 362 20.27 -8.22 26.44
CA GLY A 362 19.74 -9.56 26.72
C GLY A 362 18.87 -10.14 25.60
N SER A 363 18.26 -11.31 25.83
CA SER A 363 17.33 -11.88 24.85
C SER A 363 16.06 -11.03 24.74
N ALA A 364 15.54 -10.86 23.52
CA ALA A 364 14.29 -10.14 23.28
C ALA A 364 13.14 -10.69 24.15
N ALA A 365 13.07 -12.01 24.34
CA ALA A 365 12.09 -12.66 25.20
C ALA A 365 12.16 -12.18 26.67
N ARG A 366 13.37 -12.01 27.22
CA ARG A 366 13.55 -11.55 28.62
C ARG A 366 13.18 -10.08 28.79
N MET A 367 13.46 -9.26 27.78
CA MET A 367 13.06 -7.85 27.74
C MET A 367 11.54 -7.70 27.62
N LEU A 368 10.91 -8.46 26.71
CA LEU A 368 9.46 -8.47 26.52
C LEU A 368 8.72 -8.91 27.77
N ALA A 369 9.34 -9.69 28.66
CA ALA A 369 8.77 -10.11 29.94
C ALA A 369 8.85 -9.04 31.06
N THR A 370 9.50 -7.90 30.82
CA THR A 370 9.58 -6.83 31.83
C THR A 370 8.24 -6.09 31.94
N ARG A 371 7.84 -5.72 33.17
CA ARG A 371 6.57 -5.03 33.42
C ARG A 371 6.36 -3.77 32.55
N PRO A 372 7.33 -2.83 32.45
CA PRO A 372 7.15 -1.63 31.63
C PRO A 372 6.91 -1.94 30.15
N VAL A 373 7.59 -2.95 29.62
CA VAL A 373 7.45 -3.35 28.21
C VAL A 373 6.12 -4.05 27.96
N LEU A 374 5.71 -4.98 28.81
CA LEU A 374 4.40 -5.64 28.69
C LEU A 374 3.25 -4.64 28.77
N THR A 375 3.27 -3.76 29.78
CA THR A 375 2.20 -2.78 29.94
C THR A 375 2.22 -1.73 28.85
N GLY A 376 3.39 -1.35 28.34
CA GLY A 376 3.54 -0.46 27.20
C GLY A 376 2.93 -1.08 25.93
N LEU A 377 3.36 -2.29 25.56
CA LEU A 377 2.83 -3.03 24.40
C LEU A 377 1.31 -3.16 24.47
N ALA A 378 0.79 -3.64 25.61
CA ALA A 378 -0.65 -3.83 25.80
C ALA A 378 -1.41 -2.51 25.75
N ALA A 379 -0.90 -1.44 26.39
CA ALA A 379 -1.53 -0.13 26.34
C ALA A 379 -1.51 0.45 24.92
N GLY A 380 -0.42 0.27 24.17
CA GLY A 380 -0.31 0.77 22.80
C GLY A 380 -1.31 0.09 21.89
N PHE A 381 -1.38 -1.24 21.96
CA PHE A 381 -2.39 -2.00 21.23
C PHE A 381 -3.81 -1.59 21.63
N ALA A 382 -4.09 -1.45 22.93
CA ALA A 382 -5.40 -1.06 23.44
C ALA A 382 -5.81 0.34 23.00
N VAL A 383 -4.87 1.31 22.98
CA VAL A 383 -5.14 2.67 22.49
C VAL A 383 -5.55 2.64 21.03
N MET A 384 -4.82 1.92 20.16
CA MET A 384 -5.23 1.79 18.76
C MET A 384 -6.56 1.05 18.62
N TYR A 385 -6.75 -0.06 19.33
CA TYR A 385 -7.98 -0.85 19.26
C TYR A 385 -9.21 -0.03 19.66
N VAL A 386 -9.15 0.70 20.79
CA VAL A 386 -10.23 1.58 21.24
C VAL A 386 -10.44 2.75 20.27
N THR A 387 -9.37 3.31 19.73
CA THR A 387 -9.47 4.36 18.72
C THR A 387 -10.19 3.85 17.46
N GLY A 388 -9.78 2.69 16.95
CA GLY A 388 -10.45 2.04 15.81
C GLY A 388 -11.94 1.81 16.07
N MET A 389 -12.30 1.32 17.27
CA MET A 389 -13.70 1.13 17.66
C MET A 389 -14.53 2.42 17.79
N LEU A 390 -13.90 3.57 18.08
CA LEU A 390 -14.62 4.83 18.29
C LEU A 390 -14.80 5.63 17.00
N VAL A 391 -13.90 5.42 16.03
CA VAL A 391 -13.88 6.17 14.78
C VAL A 391 -14.47 5.36 13.63
N GLY A 392 -14.24 4.04 13.61
CA GLY A 392 -14.84 3.10 12.65
C GLY A 392 -16.23 2.67 13.08
#